data_AF-X1HZE3-F1
#
_entry.id   AF-X1HZE3-F1
#
_cell.length_a   1.000
_cell.length_b   1.000
_cell.length_c   1.000
_cell.angle_alpha   90.00
_cell.angle_beta   90.00
_cell.angle_gamma   90.00
#
_symmetry.space_group_name_H-M   'P 1'
#
loop_
_entity.id
_entity.type
_entity.pdbx_description
1 polymer ?
#
loop_
_entity_poly.entity_id
_entity_poly.type
_entity_poly.pdbx_seq_one_letter_code
_entity_poly.pdbx_strand_id
1 'polypeptide(L)'
;MNYRTEKDVLGEMEVPSDVFWGINTQRAMQNFQISGKKFPKIFIISLAQVKKACLLANMDLELIDKEYGNAILKAVNEILK
;
A
#
# COMPACT_ATOMS: atom_id res chain seq x y z
N MET A 1 3.82 -3.37 22.51
CA MET A 1 3.63 -3.11 21.07
C MET A 1 4.91 -3.53 20.36
N ASN A 2 4.81 -4.35 19.32
CA ASN A 2 5.96 -4.73 18.52
C ASN A 2 6.03 -3.80 17.30
N TYR A 3 7.23 -3.39 16.91
CA TYR A 3 7.47 -2.49 15.78
C TYR A 3 8.45 -3.13 14.80
N ARG A 4 8.30 -2.79 13.52
CA ARG A 4 9.30 -3.04 12.48
C ARG A 4 9.94 -1.72 12.09
N THR A 5 11.24 -1.74 11.82
CA THR A 5 11.95 -0.59 11.27
C THR A 5 11.83 -0.61 9.75
N GLU A 6 11.35 0.49 9.17
CA GLU A 6 11.36 0.71 7.73
C GLU A 6 12.27 1.87 7.37
N LYS A 7 12.74 1.90 6.11
CA LYS A 7 13.66 2.89 5.58
C LYS A 7 13.18 3.45 4.26
N ASP A 8 13.20 4.77 4.14
CA ASP A 8 13.02 5.52 2.89
C ASP A 8 14.22 6.44 2.64
N VAL A 9 14.12 7.31 1.65
CA VAL A 9 15.16 8.30 1.31
C VAL A 9 15.35 9.39 2.37
N LEU A 10 14.39 9.56 3.29
CA LEU A 10 14.43 10.54 4.38
C LEU A 10 14.97 9.95 5.69
N GLY A 11 15.15 8.63 5.76
CA GLY A 11 15.73 7.94 6.90
C GLY A 11 14.92 6.72 7.33
N GLU A 12 15.03 6.38 8.61
CA GLU A 12 14.40 5.20 9.21
C GLU A 12 13.28 5.60 10.17
N MET A 13 12.27 4.74 10.30
CA MET A 13 11.13 4.96 11.21
C MET A 13 10.54 3.64 11.68
N GLU A 14 10.04 3.64 12.92
CA GLU A 14 9.27 2.53 13.47
C GLU A 14 7.82 2.54 12.97
N VAL A 15 7.37 1.39 12.48
CA VAL A 15 6.00 1.13 12.03
C VAL A 15 5.44 -0.05 12.85
N PRO A 16 4.20 0.01 13.37
CA PRO A 16 3.63 -1.11 14.11
C PRO A 16 3.69 -2.41 13.31
N SER A 17 4.03 -3.54 13.95
CA SER A 17 4.21 -4.80 13.22
C SER A 17 2.89 -5.44 12.76
N ASP A 18 1.77 -5.01 13.31
CA ASP A 18 0.41 -5.53 13.05
C ASP A 18 -0.33 -4.84 11.90
N VAL A 19 0.33 -3.90 11.19
CA VAL A 19 -0.27 -3.13 10.10
C VAL A 19 0.45 -3.34 8.77
N PHE A 20 -0.27 -3.22 7.65
CA PHE A 20 0.29 -3.46 6.31
C PHE A 20 0.93 -2.23 5.65
N TRP A 21 0.70 -1.02 6.16
CA TRP A 21 1.26 0.19 5.53
C TRP A 21 2.73 0.39 5.89
N GLY A 22 3.47 1.12 5.05
CA GLY A 22 4.89 1.38 5.27
C GLY A 22 5.22 2.77 5.82
N ILE A 23 6.51 3.10 5.80
CA ILE A 23 7.09 4.35 6.31
C ILE A 23 6.44 5.61 5.74
N ASN A 24 6.09 5.62 4.45
CA ASN A 24 5.46 6.80 3.83
C ASN A 24 4.08 7.12 4.44
N THR A 25 3.29 6.09 4.74
CA THR A 25 1.99 6.26 5.40
C THR A 25 2.17 6.66 6.86
N GLN A 26 3.13 6.04 7.56
CA GLN A 26 3.47 6.40 8.94
C GLN A 26 3.87 7.88 9.06
N ARG A 27 4.75 8.33 8.16
CA ARG A 27 5.19 9.73 8.07
C ARG A 27 4.03 10.67 7.75
N ALA A 28 3.14 10.30 6.83
CA ALA A 28 1.95 11.10 6.53
C ALA A 28 1.03 11.23 7.76
N MET A 29 0.84 10.16 8.55
CA MET A 29 0.06 10.20 9.79
C MET A 29 0.69 11.10 10.87
N GLN A 30 2.02 11.14 10.97
CA GLN A 30 2.72 12.06 11.88
C GLN A 30 2.64 13.52 11.41
N ASN A 31 2.77 13.76 10.10
CA ASN A 31 2.85 15.11 9.54
C ASN A 31 1.48 15.81 9.38
N PHE A 32 0.41 15.05 9.08
CA PHE A 32 -0.87 15.61 8.65
C PHE A 32 -2.00 15.40 9.67
N GLN A 33 -1.75 15.75 10.93
CA GLN A 33 -2.73 15.69 12.02
C GLN A 33 -3.64 16.94 12.05
N ILE A 34 -4.35 17.20 10.96
CA ILE A 34 -5.04 18.49 10.75
C ILE A 34 -6.53 18.41 11.11
N SER A 35 -7.27 17.49 10.49
CA SER A 35 -8.75 17.45 10.60
C SER A 35 -9.33 16.13 11.09
N GLY A 36 -8.52 15.08 11.19
CA GLY A 36 -8.97 13.72 11.51
C GLY A 36 -9.84 13.06 10.43
N LYS A 37 -10.13 13.73 9.31
CA LYS A 37 -10.89 13.16 8.19
C LYS A 37 -10.06 12.11 7.46
N LYS A 38 -10.70 10.98 7.15
CA LYS A 38 -10.11 9.89 6.37
C LYS A 38 -10.61 9.92 4.92
N PHE A 39 -9.88 9.29 4.01
CA PHE A 39 -10.36 9.08 2.66
C PHE A 39 -11.66 8.25 2.68
N PRO A 40 -12.66 8.60 1.85
CA PRO A 40 -13.88 7.83 1.76
C PRO A 40 -13.60 6.46 1.13
N LYS A 41 -14.39 5.44 1.50
CA LYS A 41 -14.21 4.06 1.01
C LYS A 41 -14.16 3.99 -0.52
N ILE A 42 -14.98 4.78 -1.21
CA ILE A 42 -15.01 4.82 -2.68
C ILE A 42 -13.65 5.19 -3.27
N PHE A 43 -12.93 6.14 -2.66
CA PHE A 43 -11.60 6.54 -3.14
C PHE A 43 -10.60 5.39 -3.02
N ILE A 44 -10.63 4.66 -1.91
CA ILE A 44 -9.74 3.52 -1.65
C ILE A 44 -10.00 2.40 -2.67
N ILE A 45 -11.28 2.08 -2.91
CA ILE A 45 -11.68 1.08 -3.90
C ILE A 45 -11.25 1.49 -5.32
N SER A 46 -11.49 2.74 -5.72
CA SER A 46 -11.09 3.25 -7.03
C SER A 46 -9.56 3.18 -7.22
N LEU A 47 -8.78 3.55 -6.19
CA LEU A 47 -7.32 3.44 -6.24
C LEU A 47 -6.86 1.98 -6.37
N ALA A 48 -7.49 1.06 -5.65
CA ALA A 48 -7.20 -0.38 -5.76
C ALA A 48 -7.51 -0.93 -7.16
N GLN A 49 -8.61 -0.49 -7.79
CA GLN A 49 -8.94 -0.85 -9.18
C GLN A 49 -7.89 -0.35 -10.18
N VAL A 50 -7.43 0.90 -10.04
CA VAL A 50 -6.35 1.44 -10.88
C VAL A 50 -5.07 0.61 -10.72
N LYS A 51 -4.70 0.26 -9.48
CA LYS A 51 -3.52 -0.57 -9.22
C LYS A 51 -3.66 -1.99 -9.79
N LYS A 52 -4.85 -2.59 -9.73
CA LYS A 52 -5.14 -3.86 -10.40
C LYS A 52 -4.92 -3.77 -11.91
N ALA A 53 -5.44 -2.73 -12.55
CA ALA A 53 -5.29 -2.54 -13.99
C ALA A 53 -3.81 -2.38 -14.40
N CYS A 54 -3.05 -1.56 -13.67
CA CYS A 54 -1.61 -1.41 -13.91
C CYS A 54 -0.85 -2.73 -13.72
N LEU A 55 -1.18 -3.49 -12.67
CA LEU A 55 -0.55 -4.78 -12.41
C LEU A 55 -0.78 -5.76 -13.57
N LEU A 56 -2.02 -5.92 -14.01
CA LEU A 56 -2.37 -6.83 -15.11
C LEU A 56 -1.65 -6.43 -16.40
N ALA A 57 -1.65 -5.13 -16.75
CA ALA A 57 -0.92 -4.65 -17.92
C ALA A 57 0.59 -4.94 -17.83
N ASN A 58 1.20 -4.79 -16.65
CA ASN A 58 2.62 -5.09 -16.46
C ASN A 58 2.91 -6.61 -16.51
N MET A 59 1.98 -7.45 -16.04
CA MET A 59 2.12 -8.91 -16.16
C MET A 59 2.00 -9.37 -17.62
N ASP A 60 1.09 -8.76 -18.39
CA ASP A 60 0.91 -9.06 -19.82
C ASP A 60 2.14 -8.68 -20.66
N LEU A 61 2.84 -7.62 -20.24
CA LEU A 61 4.12 -7.18 -20.83
C LEU A 61 5.34 -7.91 -20.25
N GLU A 62 5.14 -8.89 -19.36
CA GLU A 62 6.20 -9.64 -18.67
C GLU A 62 7.19 -8.75 -17.89
N LEU A 63 6.75 -7.56 -17.46
CA LEU A 63 7.56 -6.62 -16.66
C LEU A 63 7.58 -6.97 -15.17
N ILE A 64 6.73 -7.94 -14.76
CA ILE A 64 6.65 -8.45 -13.39
C ILE A 64 6.59 -9.98 -13.48
N ASP A 65 7.44 -10.68 -12.73
CA ASP A 65 7.38 -12.13 -12.66
C ASP A 65 6.00 -12.62 -12.21
N LYS A 66 5.55 -13.73 -12.81
CA LYS A 66 4.21 -14.28 -12.56
C LYS A 66 3.95 -14.58 -11.08
N GLU A 67 4.96 -15.02 -10.34
CA GLU A 67 4.84 -15.29 -8.90
C GLU A 67 4.52 -14.02 -8.11
N TYR A 68 5.33 -12.97 -8.26
CA TYR A 68 5.08 -11.67 -7.62
C TYR A 68 3.76 -11.07 -8.09
N GLY A 69 3.48 -11.15 -9.39
CA GLY A 69 2.23 -10.65 -9.97
C GLY A 69 0.99 -11.30 -9.33
N ASN A 70 1.00 -12.63 -9.19
CA ASN A 70 -0.09 -13.36 -8.55
C ASN A 70 -0.26 -13.02 -7.06
N ALA A 71 0.85 -12.84 -6.34
CA ALA A 71 0.81 -12.43 -4.93
C ALA A 71 0.20 -11.02 -4.76
N ILE A 72 0.60 -10.06 -5.60
CA ILE A 72 0.05 -8.70 -5.58
C ILE A 72 -1.43 -8.73 -5.99
N LEU A 73 -1.80 -9.52 -7.01
CA LEU A 73 -3.18 -9.64 -7.46
C LEU A 73 -4.09 -10.18 -6.35
N LYS A 74 -3.61 -11.17 -5.58
CA LYS A 74 -4.32 -11.67 -4.40
C LYS A 74 -4.55 -10.56 -3.38
N ALA A 75 -3.51 -9.81 -3.02
CA ALA A 75 -3.62 -8.72 -2.05
C ALA A 75 -4.59 -7.62 -2.53
N VAL A 76 -4.54 -7.22 -3.80
CA VAL A 76 -5.46 -6.23 -4.37
C VAL A 76 -6.90 -6.75 -4.36
N ASN A 77 -7.12 -8.03 -4.66
CA ASN A 77 -8.46 -8.62 -4.59
C ASN A 77 -9.00 -8.68 -3.15
N GLU A 78 -8.15 -8.81 -2.12
CA GLU A 78 -8.57 -8.71 -0.72
C GLU A 78 -9.05 -7.31 -0.35
N ILE A 79 -8.46 -6.25 -0.94
CA ILE A 79 -8.91 -4.86 -0.75
C ILE A 79 -10.26 -4.60 -1.44
N LEU A 80 -10.53 -5.28 -2.56
CA LEU A 80 -11.73 -5.07 -3.39
C LEU A 80 -12.95 -5.89 -2.94
N LYS A 81 -12.81 -6.77 -1.95
CA LYS A 81 -13.93 -7.50 -1.31
C LYS A 81 -14.72 -6.58 -0.38
#